data_AF-A0A445HNI1-F1
#
_entry.id   AF-A0A445HNI1-F1
#
_cell.length_a   1.000
_cell.length_b   1.000
_cell.length_c   1.000
_cell.angle_alpha   90.00
_cell.angle_beta   90.00
_cell.angle_gamma   90.00
#
_symmetry.space_group_name_H-M   'P 1'
#
loop_
_entity.id
_entity.type
_entity.pdbx_description
1 polymer ?
#
loop_
_entity_poly.entity_id
_entity_poly.type
_entity_poly.pdbx_seq_one_letter_code
_entity_poly.pdbx_strand_id
1 'polypeptide(L)' 'MLGHKYCILGRLSSEVGWNLFDIIRELEKKRKDKAQLVYERKKHLNNLRVKAEKVAEDKLGSQLDILAPDTEQS' A
#
# COMPACT_ATOMS: atom_id res chain seq x y z
N MET A 1 -11.41 6.85 32.36
CA MET A 1 -10.25 5.96 32.56
C MET A 1 -10.26 4.95 31.43
N LEU A 2 -9.27 4.99 30.54
CA LEU A 2 -9.27 4.17 29.33
C LEU A 2 -8.94 2.71 29.64
N GLY A 3 -9.93 1.84 29.38
CA GLY A 3 -9.71 0.57 28.66
C GLY A 3 -9.35 -0.67 29.49
N HIS A 4 -10.06 -1.77 29.23
CA HIS A 4 -9.70 -3.11 29.67
C HIS A 4 -8.43 -3.62 28.99
N LYS A 5 -7.69 -4.52 29.66
CA LYS A 5 -6.47 -5.13 29.12
C LYS A 5 -6.79 -6.02 27.91
N TYR A 6 -5.97 -5.97 26.87
CA TYR A 6 -6.04 -6.87 25.69
C TYR A 6 -4.79 -7.76 25.61
N CYS A 7 -4.90 -8.86 24.86
CA CYS A 7 -3.79 -9.75 24.58
C CYS A 7 -3.56 -9.91 23.08
N ILE A 8 -2.33 -10.23 22.70
CA ILE A 8 -1.96 -10.53 21.31
C ILE A 8 -2.09 -12.03 21.13
N LEU A 9 -2.99 -12.45 20.24
CA LEU A 9 -3.26 -13.87 20.00
C LEU A 9 -2.00 -14.65 19.63
N GLY A 10 -1.12 -14.10 18.79
CA GLY A 10 0.12 -14.77 18.40
C GLY A 10 1.05 -15.10 19.58
N ARG A 11 1.05 -14.28 20.63
CA ARG A 11 1.81 -14.56 21.87
C ARG A 11 1.13 -15.65 22.68
N LEU A 12 -0.20 -15.55 22.86
CA LEU A 12 -0.97 -16.59 23.55
C LEU A 12 -0.79 -17.95 22.88
N SER A 13 -0.83 -18.01 21.54
CA SER A 13 -0.60 -19.23 20.75
C SER A 13 0.76 -19.86 21.03
N SER A 14 1.83 -19.07 21.16
CA SER A 14 3.16 -19.60 21.50
C SER A 14 3.23 -20.17 22.93
N GLU A 15 2.49 -19.59 23.88
CA GLU A 15 2.46 -20.04 25.28
C GLU A 15 1.67 -21.36 25.44
N VAL A 16 0.68 -21.62 24.57
CA VAL A 16 -0.13 -22.86 24.57
C VAL A 16 0.45 -23.98 23.68
N GLY A 17 1.67 -23.81 23.16
CA GLY A 17 2.40 -24.85 22.43
C GLY A 17 2.25 -24.83 20.90
N TRP A 18 1.69 -23.77 20.31
CA TRP A 18 1.74 -23.58 18.86
C TRP A 18 3.08 -22.95 18.44
N ASN A 19 4.02 -23.77 17.98
CA ASN A 19 5.41 -23.39 17.68
C ASN A 19 5.62 -22.67 16.33
N LEU A 20 4.58 -22.18 15.66
CA LEU A 20 4.69 -21.53 14.34
C LEU A 20 5.04 -20.04 14.42
N PHE A 21 5.11 -19.47 15.63
CA PHE A 21 5.27 -18.04 15.84
C PHE A 21 6.52 -17.45 15.17
N ASP A 22 7.67 -18.12 15.29
CA ASP A 22 8.92 -17.64 14.70
C ASP A 22 8.93 -17.77 13.17
N ILE A 23 8.37 -18.85 12.62
CA ILE A 23 8.22 -19.04 11.17
C ILE A 23 7.31 -17.94 10.58
N ILE A 24 6.17 -17.67 11.21
CA ILE A 24 5.25 -16.62 10.78
C ILE A 24 5.94 -15.26 10.85
N ARG A 25 6.70 -14.99 11.92
CA ARG A 25 7.45 -13.74 12.07
C ARG A 25 8.46 -13.53 10.93
N GLU A 26 9.18 -14.57 10.53
CA GLU A 26 10.11 -14.49 9.39
C GLU A 26 9.38 -14.28 8.05
N LEU A 27 8.27 -14.99 7.83
CA LEU A 27 7.46 -14.82 6.62
C LEU A 27 6.85 -13.42 6.53
N GLU A 28 6.36 -12.89 7.65
CA GLU A 28 5.85 -11.52 7.73
C GLU A 28 6.94 -10.49 7.49
N LYS A 29 8.17 -10.73 7.95
CA LYS A 29 9.31 -9.86 7.62
C LYS A 29 9.55 -9.84 6.11
N LYS A 30 9.66 -11.01 5.47
CA LYS A 30 9.81 -11.11 4.00
C LYS A 30 8.65 -10.44 3.25
N ARG A 31 7.41 -10.55 3.75
CA ARG A 31 6.22 -9.91 3.16
C ARG A 31 6.32 -8.39 3.25
N LYS A 32 6.72 -7.85 4.40
CA LYS A 32 6.91 -6.40 4.61
C LYS A 32 8.02 -5.83 3.73
N ASP A 33 9.13 -6.55 3.59
CA ASP A 33 10.24 -6.12 2.72
C ASP A 33 9.78 -5.99 1.25
N LYS A 34 9.02 -6.98 0.75
CA LYS A 34 8.42 -6.92 -0.60
C LYS A 34 7.42 -5.77 -0.73
N ALA A 35 6.56 -5.56 0.28
CA ALA A 35 5.58 -4.48 0.28
C ALA A 35 6.25 -3.11 0.24
N GLN A 36 7.37 -2.93 0.96
CA GLN A 36 8.15 -1.69 0.97
C GLN A 36 8.70 -1.37 -0.43
N LEU A 37 9.30 -2.36 -1.10
CA LEU A 37 9.82 -2.18 -2.47
C LEU A 37 8.71 -1.80 -3.46
N VAL A 38 7.54 -2.44 -3.36
CA VAL A 38 6.38 -2.11 -4.20
C VAL A 38 5.89 -0.69 -3.90
N TYR A 39 5.83 -0.32 -2.62
CA TYR A 39 5.42 1.02 -2.22
C TYR A 39 6.36 2.11 -2.76
N GLU A 40 7.67 1.91 -2.65
CA GLU A 40 8.66 2.87 -3.17
C GLU A 40 8.59 3.01 -4.70
N ARG A 41 8.45 1.89 -5.42
CA ARG A 41 8.22 1.90 -6.87
C ARG A 41 6.93 2.63 -7.23
N LYS A 42 5.83 2.35 -6.54
CA LYS A 42 4.54 3.01 -6.76
C LYS A 42 4.64 4.51 -6.48
N LYS A 43 5.32 4.92 -5.41
CA LYS A 43 5.56 6.33 -5.08
C LYS A 43 6.34 7.04 -6.19
N HIS A 44 7.42 6.42 -6.69
CA HIS A 44 8.20 6.98 -7.78
C HIS A 44 7.37 7.13 -9.07
N LEU A 45 6.63 6.09 -9.45
CA LEU A 45 5.74 6.13 -10.62
C LEU A 45 4.66 7.19 -10.47
N ASN A 46 4.06 7.34 -9.28
CA ASN A 46 3.05 8.37 -9.06
C ASN A 46 3.62 9.78 -9.22
N ASN A 47 4.84 10.02 -8.73
CA ASN A 47 5.52 11.31 -8.92
C ASN A 47 5.80 11.58 -10.41
N LEU A 48 6.15 10.56 -11.18
CA LEU A 48 6.34 10.70 -12.63
C LEU A 48 5.02 10.98 -13.36
N ARG A 49 3.93 10.31 -12.96
CA ARG A 49 2.59 10.56 -13.51
C ARG A 49 2.15 12.00 -13.29
N VAL A 50 2.27 12.52 -12.07
CA VAL A 50 1.93 13.91 -11.75
C VAL A 50 2.76 14.91 -12.56
N LYS A 51 4.05 14.62 -12.81
CA LYS A 51 4.88 15.46 -13.68
C LYS A 51 4.42 15.39 -15.14
N ALA A 52 4.07 14.20 -15.63
CA ALA A 52 3.58 14.02 -16.99
C ALA A 52 2.22 14.69 -17.20
N GLU A 53 1.32 14.62 -16.23
CA GLU A 53 0.02 15.31 -16.21
C GLU A 53 0.21 16.82 -16.32
N LYS A 54 1.07 17.42 -15.49
CA LYS A 54 1.39 18.86 -15.59
C LYS A 54 1.96 19.27 -16.95
N VAL A 55 2.89 18.48 -17.48
CA VAL A 55 3.46 18.73 -18.81
C VAL A 55 2.41 18.57 -19.92
N ALA A 56 1.45 17.66 -19.75
CA ALA A 56 0.33 17.49 -20.66
C ALA A 56 -0.65 18.66 -20.55
N GLU A 57 -0.98 19.14 -19.33
CA GLU A 57 -1.78 20.34 -19.07
C GLU A 57 -1.21 21.57 -19.77
N ASP A 58 0.10 21.81 -19.60
CA ASP A 58 0.79 22.94 -20.23
C ASP A 58 0.74 22.90 -21.77
N LYS A 59 0.71 21.69 -22.37
CA LYS A 59 0.75 21.51 -23.83
C LYS A 59 -0.62 21.40 -24.49
N LEU A 60 -1.56 20.74 -23.83
CA LEU A 60 -2.85 20.35 -24.41
C LEU A 60 -3.99 21.24 -23.93
N GLY A 61 -3.86 21.92 -22.78
CA GLY A 61 -4.84 22.90 -22.30
C GLY A 61 -6.29 22.45 -22.49
N SER A 62 -7.04 23.17 -23.33
CA SER A 62 -8.45 22.93 -23.65
C SER A 62 -8.77 21.60 -24.36
N GLN A 63 -7.77 20.88 -24.90
CA GLN A 63 -7.98 19.55 -25.50
C GLN A 63 -8.05 18.43 -24.47
N LEU A 64 -7.58 18.65 -23.23
CA LEU A 64 -7.64 17.62 -22.17
C LEU A 64 -9.05 17.32 -21.69
N ASP A 65 -9.92 18.34 -21.66
CA ASP A 65 -11.34 18.17 -21.27
C ASP A 65 -12.09 17.26 -22.26
N ILE A 66 -11.62 17.15 -23.50
CA ILE A 66 -12.19 16.28 -24.55
C ILE A 66 -11.62 14.85 -24.44
N LEU A 67 -10.41 14.70 -23.90
CA LEU A 67 -9.67 13.43 -23.80
C LEU A 67 -9.87 12.71 -22.47
N ALA A 68 -10.47 13.36 -21.46
CA ALA A 68 -10.75 12.74 -20.19
C ALA A 68 -11.61 11.47 -20.42
N PRO A 69 -11.21 10.30 -19.91
CA PRO A 69 -12.02 9.10 -20.06
C PRO A 69 -13.35 9.31 -19.33
N ASP A 70 -14.47 9.12 -20.02
CA ASP A 70 -15.81 9.08 -19.44
C ASP A 70 -15.87 7.94 -18.41
N THR A 71 -15.48 8.19 -17.17
CA THR A 71 -15.66 7.27 -16.05
C THR A 71 -17.12 7.31 -15.57
N GLU A 72 -18.03 6.97 -16.46
CA GLU A 72 -19.38 6.52 -16.16
C GLU A 72 -19.64 5.29 -17.04
N GLN A 73 -19.45 4.09 -16.47
CA GLN A 73 -20.15 2.82 -16.78
C GLN A 73 -19.27 1.60 -16.46
N SER A 74 -19.33 1.14 -15.21
CA SER A 74 -19.51 -0.26 -14.77
C SER A 74 -19.33 -0.39 -13.25
#